data_AF-A0A2D6NHW1-F1
#
_entry.id   AF-A0A2D6NHW1-F1
#
_cell.length_a   1.000
_cell.length_b   1.000
_cell.length_c   1.000
_cell.angle_alpha   90.00
_cell.angle_beta   90.00
_cell.angle_gamma   90.00
#
_symmetry.space_group_name_H-M   'P 1'
#
loop_
_entity.id
_entity.type
_entity.pdbx_description
1 polymer ?
#
loop_
_entity_poly.entity_id
_entity_poly.type
_entity_poly.pdbx_seq_one_letter_code
_entity_poly.pdbx_strand_id
1 'polypeptide(L)'
;MIKKNEIVKKSEAKIIVFLKNATGHMKRASNMSRKLSIDYIYLMKILREMYNKGWIATFKLNNITYFDTTKKAPVKEAIIRLTEPQTRLKIK
;
A
#
# COMPACT_ATOMS: atom_id res chain seq x y z
N MET A 1 14.01 23.89 2.08
CA MET A 1 13.32 22.87 1.26
C MET A 1 12.30 22.16 2.13
N ILE A 2 11.03 22.59 2.11
CA ILE A 2 9.98 22.01 2.96
C ILE A 2 9.73 20.60 2.43
N LYS A 3 10.12 19.58 3.21
CA LYS A 3 9.68 18.19 2.97
C LYS A 3 8.15 18.21 3.06
N LYS A 4 7.47 18.29 1.90
CA LYS A 4 6.06 17.93 1.82
C LYS A 4 5.97 16.51 2.36
N ASN A 5 5.45 16.35 3.56
CA ASN A 5 5.06 15.04 4.06
C ASN A 5 4.05 14.49 3.05
N GLU A 6 4.46 13.52 2.23
CA GLU A 6 3.58 12.93 1.24
C GLU A 6 2.40 12.31 1.98
N ILE A 7 1.20 12.86 1.73
CA ILE A 7 -0.03 12.36 2.33
C ILE A 7 -0.25 10.94 1.80
N VAL A 8 -0.32 9.97 2.71
CA VAL A 8 -0.61 8.57 2.37
C VAL A 8 -2.05 8.47 1.87
N LYS A 9 -2.23 8.05 0.62
CA LYS A 9 -3.56 7.83 0.04
C LYS A 9 -4.22 6.62 0.72
N LYS A 10 -5.55 6.59 0.76
CA LYS A 10 -6.30 5.46 1.36
C LYS A 10 -5.98 4.12 0.70
N SER A 11 -5.79 4.10 -0.63
CA SER A 11 -5.41 2.89 -1.36
C SER A 11 -4.00 2.40 -1.02
N GLU A 12 -3.04 3.33 -0.90
CA GLU A 12 -1.67 3.03 -0.44
C GLU A 12 -1.70 2.49 1.00
N ALA A 13 -2.47 3.13 1.89
CA ALA A 13 -2.62 2.70 3.29
C ALA A 13 -3.16 1.27 3.40
N LYS A 14 -4.18 0.90 2.60
CA LYS A 14 -4.71 -0.47 2.55
C LYS A 14 -3.62 -1.48 2.17
N ILE A 15 -2.79 -1.16 1.19
CA ILE A 15 -1.72 -2.04 0.72
C ILE A 15 -0.62 -2.19 1.77
N ILE A 16 -0.20 -1.08 2.40
CA ILE A 16 0.82 -1.09 3.47
C ILE A 16 0.37 -1.98 4.63
N VAL A 17 -0.86 -1.77 5.14
CA VAL A 17 -1.39 -2.55 6.25
C VAL A 17 -1.57 -4.02 5.87
N PHE A 18 -2.02 -4.30 4.64
CA PHE A 18 -2.15 -5.67 4.15
C PHE A 18 -0.81 -6.41 4.10
N LEU A 19 0.23 -5.77 3.55
CA LEU A 19 1.57 -6.36 3.48
C LEU A 19 2.20 -6.50 4.88
N LYS A 20 1.96 -5.56 5.79
CA LYS A 20 2.46 -5.65 7.17
C LYS A 20 1.82 -6.80 7.96
N ASN A 21 0.53 -7.03 7.78
CA ASN A 21 -0.23 -8.08 8.47
C ASN A 21 -0.05 -9.47 7.82
N ALA A 22 0.54 -9.53 6.62
CA ALA A 22 0.94 -10.76 6.00
C ALA A 22 2.20 -11.33 6.71
N THR A 23 1.98 -12.02 7.82
CA THR A 23 3.03 -12.69 8.62
C THR A 23 4.04 -13.43 7.73
N GLY A 24 5.31 -12.98 7.73
CA GLY A 24 6.44 -13.67 7.10
C GLY A 24 6.38 -13.89 5.58
N HIS A 25 5.40 -13.29 4.87
CA HIS A 25 5.11 -13.68 3.50
C HIS A 25 5.00 -12.50 2.55
N MET A 26 5.99 -12.37 1.67
CA MET A 26 5.92 -11.54 0.49
C MET A 26 4.69 -11.93 -0.34
N LYS A 27 3.98 -10.94 -0.91
CA LYS A 27 2.70 -11.20 -1.60
C LYS A 27 2.78 -10.90 -3.09
N ARG A 28 2.14 -11.75 -3.88
CA ARG A 28 1.93 -11.54 -5.32
C ARG A 28 0.84 -10.49 -5.54
N ALA A 29 1.00 -9.67 -6.56
CA ALA A 29 0.02 -8.65 -6.91
C ALA A 29 -1.38 -9.21 -7.22
N SER A 30 -1.47 -10.38 -7.85
CA SER A 30 -2.76 -11.02 -8.12
C SER A 30 -3.51 -11.37 -6.84
N ASN A 31 -2.81 -11.87 -5.81
CA ASN A 31 -3.42 -12.17 -4.53
C ASN A 31 -3.83 -10.88 -3.78
N MET A 32 -3.01 -9.82 -3.85
CA MET A 32 -3.35 -8.52 -3.27
C MET A 32 -4.60 -7.90 -3.92
N SER A 33 -4.67 -7.91 -5.25
CA SER A 33 -5.80 -7.40 -6.02
C SER A 33 -7.10 -8.07 -5.59
N ARG A 34 -7.11 -9.40 -5.52
CA ARG A 34 -8.27 -10.17 -5.07
C ARG A 34 -8.65 -9.90 -3.61
N LYS A 35 -7.67 -9.85 -2.69
CA LYS A 35 -7.95 -9.68 -1.25
C LYS A 35 -8.36 -8.26 -0.87
N LEU A 36 -7.88 -7.25 -1.60
CA LEU A 36 -8.20 -5.85 -1.35
C LEU A 36 -9.36 -5.34 -2.21
N SER A 37 -9.89 -6.17 -3.12
CA SER A 37 -10.86 -5.79 -4.14
C SER A 37 -10.43 -4.54 -4.92
N ILE A 38 -9.16 -4.52 -5.34
CA ILE A 38 -8.57 -3.45 -6.16
C ILE A 38 -8.30 -4.04 -7.54
N ASP A 39 -8.73 -3.34 -8.59
CA ASP A 39 -8.38 -3.70 -9.96
C ASP A 39 -6.87 -3.92 -10.13
N TYR A 40 -6.48 -4.95 -10.88
CA TYR A 40 -5.09 -5.37 -10.97
C TYR A 40 -4.19 -4.31 -11.62
N ILE A 41 -4.66 -3.66 -12.69
CA ILE A 41 -3.92 -2.61 -13.40
C ILE A 41 -3.75 -1.40 -12.47
N TYR A 42 -4.82 -1.02 -11.79
CA TYR A 42 -4.78 0.07 -10.82
C TYR A 42 -3.86 -0.23 -9.63
N LEU A 43 -3.91 -1.46 -9.10
CA LEU A 43 -3.00 -1.92 -8.05
C LEU A 43 -1.54 -1.81 -8.50
N MET A 44 -1.22 -2.25 -9.73
CA MET A 44 0.15 -2.17 -10.25
C MET A 44 0.65 -0.73 -10.37
N LYS A 45 -0.23 0.21 -10.76
CA LYS A 45 0.10 1.63 -10.76
C LYS A 45 0.47 2.11 -9.35
N ILE A 46 -0.34 1.77 -8.34
CA ILE A 46 -0.09 2.15 -6.95
C ILE A 46 1.22 1.52 -6.43
N LEU A 47 1.45 0.24 -6.69
CA LEU A 47 2.68 -0.44 -6.28
C LEU A 47 3.92 0.19 -6.92
N ARG A 48 3.85 0.61 -8.18
CA ARG A 48 4.94 1.36 -8.83
C ARG A 48 5.20 2.70 -8.14
N GLU A 49 4.15 3.47 -7.82
CA GLU A 49 4.28 4.72 -7.06
C GLU A 49 4.93 4.46 -5.69
N MET A 50 4.46 3.45 -4.95
CA MET A 50 5.00 3.08 -3.63
C MET A 50 6.44 2.56 -3.69
N TYR A 51 6.82 1.87 -4.78
CA TYR A 51 8.18 1.42 -5.01
C TYR A 51 9.12 2.61 -5.25
N ASN A 52 8.70 3.58 -6.07
CA ASN A 52 9.46 4.80 -6.33
C ASN A 52 9.64 5.66 -5.05
N LYS A 53 8.66 5.64 -4.15
CA LYS A 53 8.74 6.25 -2.82
C LYS A 53 9.62 5.47 -1.83
N GLY A 54 10.06 4.26 -2.21
CA GLY A 54 10.83 3.36 -1.37
C GLY A 54 10.05 2.73 -0.22
N TRP A 55 8.71 2.74 -0.27
CA TRP A 55 7.83 2.17 0.76
C TRP A 55 7.69 0.66 0.62
N ILE A 56 7.86 0.13 -0.58
CA ILE A 56 7.83 -1.31 -0.85
C ILE A 56 9.08 -1.74 -1.61
N ALA A 57 9.45 -3.01 -1.42
CA ALA A 57 10.49 -3.69 -2.19
C ALA A 57 9.86 -4.81 -3.02
N THR A 58 10.55 -5.17 -4.10
CA THR A 58 10.17 -6.28 -4.96
C THR A 58 11.21 -7.38 -4.89
N PHE A 59 10.77 -8.63 -4.83
CA PHE A 59 11.62 -9.82 -4.90
C PHE A 59 11.15 -10.73 -6.02
N LYS A 60 12.07 -11.30 -6.80
CA LYS A 60 11.74 -12.25 -7.88
C LYS A 60 12.16 -13.66 -7.47
N LEU A 61 11.23 -14.60 -7.57
CA LEU A 61 11.46 -16.03 -7.34
C LEU A 61 10.67 -16.84 -8.37
N ASN A 62 11.33 -17.75 -9.09
CA ASN A 62 10.72 -18.60 -10.12
C ASN A 62 9.90 -17.80 -11.15
N ASN A 63 10.47 -16.69 -11.64
CA ASN A 63 9.82 -15.74 -12.57
C ASN A 63 8.57 -15.03 -12.01
N ILE A 64 8.31 -15.12 -10.71
CA ILE A 64 7.19 -14.47 -10.04
C ILE A 64 7.70 -13.31 -9.20
N THR A 65 7.05 -12.15 -9.34
CA THR A 65 7.35 -10.96 -8.54
C THR A 65 6.49 -10.92 -7.28
N TYR A 66 7.15 -10.77 -6.15
CA TYR A 66 6.58 -10.61 -4.84
C TYR A 66 6.88 -9.22 -4.28
N PHE A 67 6.00 -8.73 -3.43
CA PHE A 67 6.07 -7.40 -2.83
C PHE A 67 6.10 -7.52 -1.30
N ASP A 68 6.89 -6.66 -0.68
CA ASP A 68 6.97 -6.52 0.78
C ASP A 68 7.18 -5.04 1.18
N THR A 69 6.83 -4.68 2.41
CA THR A 69 7.05 -3.35 2.97
C THR A 69 8.51 -3.16 3.38
N THR A 70 9.06 -1.96 3.15
CA THR A 70 10.39 -1.59 3.65
C THR A 70 10.29 -0.92 5.02
N LYS A 71 11.44 -0.71 5.68
CA LYS A 71 11.53 0.10 6.92
C LYS A 71 11.11 1.56 6.74
N LYS A 72 11.07 2.07 5.50
CA LYS A 72 10.67 3.45 5.18
C LYS A 72 9.15 3.61 4.97
N ALA A 73 8.40 2.51 4.95
CA ALA A 73 6.96 2.56 4.76
C ALA A 73 6.27 3.31 5.93
N PRO A 74 5.36 4.26 5.66
CA PRO A 74 4.63 4.99 6.69
C PRO A 74 3.48 4.14 7.27
N VAL A 75 3.84 3.09 8.03
CA VAL A 75 2.88 2.11 8.57
C VAL A 75 1.94 2.75 9.59
N LYS A 76 2.45 3.63 10.46
CA LYS A 76 1.64 4.27 11.51
C LYS A 76 0.59 5.18 10.90
N GLU A 77 0.99 6.00 9.93
CA GLU A 77 0.12 6.91 9.17
C GLU A 77 -0.91 6.13 8.37
N ALA A 78 -0.52 5.00 7.76
CA ALA A 78 -1.44 4.12 7.05
C ALA A 78 -2.53 3.56 7.98
N ILE A 79 -2.18 3.13 9.20
CA ILE A 79 -3.17 2.63 10.17
C ILE A 79 -4.13 3.75 10.56
N ILE A 80 -3.61 4.92 10.95
CA ILE A 80 -4.43 6.09 11.33
C ILE A 80 -5.41 6.43 10.19
N ARG A 81 -4.92 6.49 8.95
CA ARG A 81 -5.73 6.83 7.78
C ARG A 81 -6.87 5.86 7.50
N LEU A 82 -6.73 4.58 7.89
CA LEU A 82 -7.79 3.58 7.75
C LEU A 82 -8.80 3.63 8.89
N THR A 83 -8.37 4.04 10.08
CA THR A 83 -9.23 4.19 11.27
C THR A 83 -9.97 5.52 11.34
N GLU A 84 -9.49 6.55 10.62
CA GLU A 84 -10.16 7.84 10.55
C GLU A 84 -11.62 7.67 10.08
N PRO A 85 -12.61 8.12 10.88
CA PRO A 85 -13.98 8.13 10.41
C PRO A 85 -14.04 9.00 9.17
N GLN A 86 -14.54 8.44 8.07
CA GLN A 86 -14.86 9.23 6.88
C GLN A 86 -15.95 10.20 7.30
N THR A 87 -15.58 11.43 7.66
CA THR A 87 -16.51 12.54 7.79
C THR A 87 -17.19 12.66 6.45
N ARG A 88 -18.37 12.03 6.34
CA ARG A 88 -19.28 12.25 5.24
C ARG A 88 -19.59 13.74 5.33
N LEU A 89 -19.00 14.53 4.44
CA LEU A 89 -19.52 15.84 4.12
C LEU A 89 -20.94 15.57 3.61
N LYS A 90 -21.92 15.63 4.51
CA LYS A 90 -23.31 15.85 4.16
C LYS A 90 -23.33 17.25 3.57
N ILE A 91 -23.09 17.34 2.26
CA ILE A 91 -23.46 18.53 1.50
C ILE A 91 -24.98 18.49 1.53
N LYS A 92 -25.56 19.42 2.29
CA LYS A 92 -27.00 19.61 2.43
C LYS A 92 -27.54 20.32 1.20
#